data_AF-W2QNJ2-F1
#
_entry.id   AF-W2QNJ2-F1
#
_cell.length_a   1.000
_cell.length_b   1.000
_cell.length_c   1.000
_cell.angle_alpha   90.00
_cell.angle_beta   90.00
_cell.angle_gamma   90.00
#
_symmetry.space_group_name_H-M   'P 1'
#
loop_
_entity.id
_entity.type
_entity.pdbx_description
1 polymer ?
#
loop_
_entity_poly.entity_id
_entity_poly.type
_entity_poly.pdbx_seq_one_letter_code
_entity_poly.pdbx_strand_id
1 'polypeptide(L)'
;MFSSSVSKAASKKYLRNSDIYDKMLPDNSKYLETLAVWKTQEYSIGKVERAMKKLDRDSDEITYITNGYKAFLESGNVRLK
;
A
#
# COMPACT_ATOMS: atom_id res chain seq x y z
N MET A 1 22.71 2.37 -0.72
CA MET A 1 21.92 3.06 -1.76
C MET A 1 21.06 2.03 -2.44
N PHE A 2 19.75 2.00 -2.18
CA PHE A 2 18.85 1.04 -2.83
C PHE A 2 18.50 1.56 -4.23
N SER A 3 18.62 0.69 -5.23
CA SER A 3 18.50 1.00 -6.66
C SER A 3 17.17 1.68 -6.98
N SER A 4 17.25 2.94 -7.41
CA SER A 4 16.15 3.89 -7.62
C SER A 4 15.35 3.66 -8.91
N SER A 5 15.15 2.41 -9.33
CA SER A 5 14.71 2.09 -10.69
C SER A 5 13.50 1.16 -10.80
N VAL A 6 12.62 1.10 -9.79
CA VAL A 6 11.21 0.92 -10.15
C VAL A 6 10.77 2.23 -10.75
N SER A 7 10.71 2.28 -12.08
CA SER A 7 10.30 3.49 -12.81
C SER A 7 8.98 4.01 -12.21
N LYS A 8 8.81 5.33 -12.11
CA LYS A 8 7.57 5.95 -11.59
C LYS A 8 6.32 5.39 -12.29
N ALA A 9 6.46 4.99 -13.56
CA ALA A 9 5.44 4.30 -14.34
C ALA A 9 5.12 2.89 -13.81
N ALA A 10 6.12 2.05 -13.57
CA ALA A 10 5.94 0.72 -12.97
C ALA A 10 5.32 0.82 -11.56
N SER A 11 5.78 1.78 -10.75
CA SER A 11 5.22 2.07 -9.42
C SER A 11 3.73 2.45 -9.49
N LYS A 12 3.37 3.33 -10.42
CA LYS A 12 1.97 3.75 -10.63
C LYS A 12 1.11 2.61 -11.19
N LYS A 13 1.68 1.77 -12.08
CA LYS A 13 1.01 0.58 -12.62
C LYS A 13 0.73 -0.44 -11.52
N TYR A 14 1.67 -0.62 -10.60
CA TYR A 14 1.49 -1.50 -9.44
C TYR A 14 0.29 -1.07 -8.58
N LEU A 15 0.24 0.19 -8.12
CA LEU A 15 -0.89 0.69 -7.32
C LEU A 15 -2.23 0.71 -8.06
N ARG A 16 -2.23 0.66 -9.39
CA ARG A 16 -3.46 0.59 -10.20
C ARG A 16 -3.82 -0.83 -10.60
N ASN A 17 -3.19 -1.83 -10.01
CA ASN A 17 -3.60 -3.21 -10.20
C ASN A 17 -4.70 -3.56 -9.19
N SER A 18 -5.92 -3.74 -9.69
CA SER A 18 -7.09 -4.10 -8.88
C SER A 18 -6.85 -5.37 -8.06
N ASP A 19 -6.22 -6.38 -8.67
CA ASP A 19 -6.00 -7.70 -8.06
C ASP A 19 -5.24 -7.66 -6.74
N ILE A 20 -4.41 -6.64 -6.53
CA ILE A 20 -3.67 -6.48 -5.28
C ILE A 20 -4.66 -6.28 -4.14
N TYR A 21 -5.62 -5.37 -4.32
CA TYR A 21 -6.61 -5.03 -3.29
C TYR A 21 -7.58 -6.20 -3.05
N ASP A 22 -8.00 -6.89 -4.11
CA ASP A 22 -8.87 -8.07 -3.99
C ASP A 22 -8.21 -9.21 -3.19
N LYS A 23 -6.88 -9.35 -3.31
CA LYS A 23 -6.11 -10.35 -2.57
C LYS A 23 -5.79 -9.92 -1.13
N MET A 24 -5.71 -8.62 -0.87
CA MET A 24 -5.45 -8.09 0.48
C MET A 24 -6.60 -8.37 1.45
N LEU A 25 -7.85 -8.36 0.98
CA LEU A 25 -9.03 -8.49 1.85
C LEU A 25 -9.18 -9.89 2.49
N PRO A 26 -9.05 -11.01 1.76
CA PRO A 26 -9.19 -12.34 2.35
C PRO A 26 -7.89 -12.93 2.90
N ASP A 27 -6.72 -12.42 2.50
CA ASP A 27 -5.41 -13.02 2.82
C ASP A 27 -4.52 -12.04 3.60
N ASN A 28 -4.39 -12.31 4.91
CA ASN A 28 -3.58 -11.49 5.82
C ASN A 28 -2.07 -11.52 5.48
N SER A 29 -1.56 -12.60 4.89
CA SER A 29 -0.16 -12.64 4.43
C SER A 29 0.03 -11.68 3.26
N LYS A 30 -0.89 -11.73 2.29
CA LYS A 30 -0.87 -10.81 1.13
C LYS A 30 -1.08 -9.36 1.56
N TYR A 31 -1.89 -9.14 2.59
CA TYR A 31 -2.04 -7.84 3.22
C TYR A 31 -0.70 -7.29 3.70
N LEU A 32 0.00 -8.01 4.59
CA LEU A 32 1.28 -7.56 5.15
C LEU A 32 2.40 -7.44 4.10
N GLU A 33 2.50 -8.38 3.15
CA GLU A 33 3.43 -8.30 2.02
C GLU A 33 3.23 -7.01 1.21
N THR A 34 1.96 -6.68 0.91
CA THR A 34 1.63 -5.49 0.14
C THR A 34 2.00 -4.21 0.88
N LEU A 35 1.73 -4.14 2.19
CA LEU A 35 2.12 -2.99 3.02
C LEU A 35 3.65 -2.82 3.07
N ALA A 36 4.40 -3.93 3.17
CA ALA A 36 5.85 -3.91 3.14
C ALA A 36 6.38 -3.39 1.79
N VAL A 37 5.81 -3.84 0.67
CA VAL A 37 6.16 -3.33 -0.67
C VAL A 37 5.90 -1.83 -0.76
N TRP A 38 4.74 -1.35 -0.29
CA TRP A 38 4.43 0.08 -0.30
C TRP A 38 5.42 0.91 0.52
N LYS A 39 5.84 0.40 1.69
CA LYS A 39 6.87 1.03 2.52
C LYS A 39 8.21 1.08 1.80
N THR A 40 8.69 -0.03 1.23
CA THR A 40 9.95 -0.10 0.47
C THR A 40 9.94 0.83 -0.75
N GLN A 41 8.78 1.01 -1.37
CA GLN A 41 8.59 1.89 -2.51
C GLN A 41 8.27 3.34 -2.12
N GLU A 42 8.30 3.65 -0.83
CA GLU A 42 8.04 4.98 -0.26
C GLU A 42 6.71 5.59 -0.70
N TYR A 43 5.66 4.76 -0.80
CA TYR A 43 4.34 5.26 -1.13
C TYR A 43 3.73 5.96 0.06
N SER A 44 3.30 7.21 -0.15
CA SER A 44 2.48 7.91 0.84
C SER A 44 1.06 7.36 0.87
N ILE A 45 0.41 7.46 2.04
CA ILE A 45 -0.99 7.06 2.23
C ILE A 45 -1.89 7.72 1.16
N GLY A 46 -1.75 9.02 0.93
CA GLY A 46 -2.51 9.72 -0.09
C GLY A 46 -2.20 9.28 -1.54
N LYS A 47 -1.06 8.65 -1.81
CA LYS A 47 -0.78 8.03 -3.13
C LYS A 47 -1.57 6.73 -3.29
N VAL A 48 -1.63 5.90 -2.25
CA VAL A 48 -2.43 4.66 -2.22
C VAL A 48 -3.91 4.98 -2.34
N GLU A 49 -4.42 5.90 -1.52
CA GLU A 49 -5.82 6.35 -1.53
C GLU A 49 -6.26 6.83 -2.92
N ARG A 50 -5.47 7.70 -3.57
CA ARG A 50 -5.76 8.19 -4.92
C ARG A 50 -5.70 7.11 -6.00
N ALA A 51 -4.97 6.01 -5.77
CA ALA A 51 -4.93 4.90 -6.71
C ALA A 51 -6.19 4.06 -6.58
N MET A 52 -6.61 3.74 -5.35
CA MET A 52 -7.86 3.02 -5.07
C MET A 52 -9.09 3.78 -5.57
N LYS A 53 -9.16 5.10 -5.33
CA LYS A 53 -10.24 5.95 -5.88
C LYS A 53 -10.31 5.94 -7.41
N LYS A 54 -9.19 5.70 -8.11
CA LYS A 54 -9.16 5.61 -9.58
C LYS A 54 -9.52 4.21 -10.10
N LEU A 55 -9.68 3.25 -9.21
CA LEU A 55 -10.18 1.92 -9.48
C LEU A 55 -11.62 1.76 -9.00
N ASP A 56 -12.28 2.87 -8.65
CA ASP A 56 -13.66 2.91 -8.17
C ASP A 56 -13.91 1.94 -6.98
N ARG A 57 -12.90 1.81 -6.10
CA ARG A 57 -12.99 1.02 -4.87
C ARG A 57 -13.93 1.68 -3.87
N ASP A 58 -14.55 0.83 -3.05
CA ASP A 58 -15.48 1.26 -2.02
C ASP A 58 -14.79 2.13 -0.95
N SER A 59 -15.52 3.11 -0.39
CA SER A 59 -14.97 4.03 0.60
C SER A 59 -14.53 3.33 1.89
N ASP A 60 -15.21 2.27 2.28
CA ASP A 60 -14.89 1.51 3.49
C ASP A 60 -13.62 0.67 3.25
N GLU A 61 -13.47 0.07 2.07
CA GLU A 61 -12.23 -0.61 1.66
C GLU A 61 -11.04 0.35 1.66
N ILE A 62 -11.22 1.54 1.08
CA ILE A 62 -10.19 2.59 1.06
C ILE A 62 -9.79 2.96 2.49
N THR A 63 -10.77 3.18 3.37
CA THR A 63 -10.53 3.57 4.76
C THR A 63 -9.81 2.46 5.52
N TYR A 64 -10.26 1.21 5.39
CA TYR A 64 -9.64 0.05 6.03
C TYR A 64 -8.17 -0.12 5.63
N ILE A 65 -7.89 -0.10 4.33
CA ILE A 65 -6.54 -0.33 3.80
C ILE A 65 -5.60 0.83 4.14
N THR A 66 -6.07 2.08 4.03
CA THR A 66 -5.23 3.26 4.31
C THR A 66 -4.94 3.41 5.81
N ASN A 67 -5.89 3.10 6.69
CA ASN A 67 -5.67 3.10 8.14
C ASN A 67 -4.70 1.99 8.56
N GLY A 68 -4.85 0.78 8.01
CA GLY A 68 -3.91 -0.29 8.33
C GLY A 68 -2.50 -0.02 7.79
N TYR A 69 -2.37 0.60 6.61
CA TYR A 69 -1.07 1.04 6.13
C TYR A 69 -0.46 2.14 7.03
N LYS A 70 -1.26 3.09 7.50
CA LYS A 70 -0.82 4.10 8.47
C LYS A 70 -0.29 3.45 9.75
N ALA A 71 -1.07 2.53 10.34
CA ALA A 71 -0.67 1.80 11.54
C ALA A 71 0.60 0.97 11.29
N PHE A 72 0.76 0.35 10.13
CA PHE A 72 1.98 -0.38 9.77
C PHE A 72 3.22 0.53 9.72
N LEU A 73 3.11 1.72 9.15
CA LEU A 73 4.20 2.70 9.14
C LEU A 73 4.55 3.19 10.55
N GLU A 74 3.55 3.42 11.39
CA GLU A 74 3.72 3.83 12.79
C GLU A 74 4.32 2.72 13.65
N SER A 75 3.90 1.46 13.46
CA SER A 75 4.43 0.29 14.19
C SER A 75 5.91 0.06 13.92
N GLY A 76 6.37 0.32 12.68
CA GLY A 76 7.80 0.28 12.34
C GLY A 76 8.61 1.46 12.88
N ASN A 77 7.95 2.53 13.35
CA ASN A 77 8.56 3.65 14.05
C ASN A 77 8.59 3.46 15.58
N VAL A 78 7.88 2.44 16.10
CA VAL A 78 8.07 1.97 17.48
C VAL A 78 9.37 1.20 17.50
N ARG A 79 10.47 1.95 17.59
CA ARG A 79 11.75 1.43 18.05
C ARG A 79 11.48 0.89 19.46
N LEU A 80 11.24 -0.42 19.58
CA LEU A 80 11.33 -1.11 20.87
C LEU A 80 12.70 -0.73 21.42
N LYS A 81 12.70 0.14 22.43
CA LYS A 81 13.88 0.48 23.22
C LYS A 81 14.19 -0.68 24.16
#